data_AF-A0A3B9VBV0-F1
#
_entry.id   AF-A0A3B9VBV0-F1
#
_cell.length_a   1.000
_cell.length_b   1.000
_cell.length_c   1.000
_cell.angle_alpha   90.00
_cell.angle_beta   90.00
_cell.angle_gamma   90.00
#
_symmetry.space_group_name_H-M   'P 1'
#
loop_
_entity.id
_entity.type
_entity.pdbx_description
1 polymer ?
#
loop_
_entity_poly.entity_id
_entity_poly.type
_entity_poly.pdbx_seq_one_letter_code
_entity_poly.pdbx_strand_id
1 'polypeptide(L)'
;RLLSEAEENWNMHPEGSPDANMIILRLREEFKDELEKTSFIKPVDNIHTRFLYSEDSPYFTNINNNGDAFREGFNFRANISLSAGIADAFSLYLSPEYRLDEDNSYGELVYGYLTFDAVGVRLEIGRDSMWWGAGYHGNLLVTNNAKPFDMAKLTSQKPFVLPWFFKYLGLFKPTIFLARLEEDRDFPRANLLGMRLDFKPTQRFQFGLNRVFMFGGHGRKSLNLNDWLNVLIASDSAEHSG
;
A
#
# COMPACT_ATOMS: atom_id res chain seq x y z
N ARG A 1 11.04 2.30 10.89
CA ARG A 1 9.94 1.65 11.67
C ARG A 1 10.30 0.22 12.08
N LEU A 2 10.66 -0.65 11.14
CA LEU A 2 11.09 -2.02 11.48
C LEU A 2 12.30 -2.02 12.43
N LEU A 3 13.26 -1.11 12.22
CA LEU A 3 14.42 -0.98 13.09
C LEU A 3 14.09 -0.50 14.51
N SER A 4 13.26 0.53 14.64
CA SER A 4 12.88 1.09 15.94
C SER A 4 12.01 0.14 16.76
N GLU A 5 11.10 -0.60 16.10
CA GLU A 5 10.31 -1.65 16.75
C GLU A 5 11.18 -2.87 17.11
N ALA A 6 12.21 -3.19 16.30
CA ALA A 6 13.18 -4.24 16.62
C ALA A 6 14.08 -3.88 17.81
N GLU A 7 14.53 -2.62 17.90
CA GLU A 7 15.32 -2.10 19.03
C GLU A 7 14.53 -2.03 20.33
N GLU A 8 13.27 -1.60 20.27
CA GLU A 8 12.41 -1.51 21.45
C GLU A 8 12.06 -2.91 22.00
N ASN A 9 11.82 -3.89 21.12
CA ASN A 9 11.66 -5.29 21.52
C ASN A 9 12.96 -5.93 22.05
N TRP A 10 14.11 -5.58 21.46
CA TRP A 10 15.43 -6.05 21.90
C TRP A 10 15.80 -5.56 23.30
N ASN A 11 15.59 -4.27 23.56
CA ASN A 11 15.87 -3.67 24.87
C ASN A 11 15.03 -4.29 26.01
N MET A 12 13.91 -4.95 25.68
CA MET A 12 13.10 -5.70 26.64
C MET A 12 13.58 -7.16 26.86
N HIS A 13 14.42 -7.72 25.97
CA HIS A 13 14.90 -9.12 26.03
C HIS A 13 16.39 -9.22 25.61
N PRO A 14 17.35 -8.93 26.51
CA PRO A 14 18.78 -8.83 26.18
C PRO A 14 19.48 -10.16 25.85
N GLU A 15 18.78 -11.30 25.86
CA GLU A 15 19.32 -12.63 25.49
C GLU A 15 19.07 -13.02 24.01
N GLY A 16 18.95 -12.05 23.10
CA GLY A 16 18.66 -12.38 21.71
C GLY A 16 19.87 -12.91 20.92
N SER A 17 19.60 -13.75 19.92
CA SER A 17 20.62 -14.49 19.17
C SER A 17 21.59 -13.59 18.38
N PRO A 18 22.85 -14.00 18.15
CA PRO A 18 23.82 -13.27 17.33
C PRO A 18 23.31 -12.90 15.93
N ASP A 19 22.42 -13.72 15.36
CA ASP A 19 21.82 -13.51 14.04
C ASP A 19 20.90 -12.28 13.99
N ALA A 20 20.18 -12.00 15.08
CA ALA A 20 19.31 -10.82 15.17
C ALA A 20 20.14 -9.53 15.12
N ASN A 21 21.32 -9.53 15.73
CA ASN A 21 22.23 -8.37 15.73
C ASN A 21 22.75 -8.07 14.32
N MET A 22 23.09 -9.10 13.54
CA MET A 22 23.52 -8.92 12.14
C MET A 22 22.40 -8.36 11.26
N ILE A 23 21.15 -8.80 11.46
CA ILE A 23 20.00 -8.26 10.72
C ILE A 23 19.75 -6.81 11.10
N ILE A 24 19.79 -6.45 12.38
CA ILE A 24 19.59 -5.07 12.84
C ILE A 24 20.69 -4.14 12.31
N LEU A 25 21.96 -4.57 12.36
CA LEU A 25 23.07 -3.77 11.83
C LEU A 25 22.94 -3.55 10.32
N ARG A 26 22.60 -4.60 9.56
CA ARG A 26 22.36 -4.49 8.12
C ARG A 26 21.22 -3.54 7.79
N LEU A 27 20.10 -3.67 8.50
CA LEU A 27 18.94 -2.77 8.32
C LEU A 27 19.30 -1.32 8.71
N ARG A 28 20.13 -1.10 9.73
CA ARG A 28 20.58 0.24 10.12
C ARG A 28 21.40 0.89 9.02
N GLU A 29 22.28 0.12 8.40
CA GLU A 29 23.11 0.59 7.29
C GLU A 29 22.26 0.87 6.04
N GLU A 30 21.33 -0.03 5.71
CA GLU A 30 20.42 0.06 4.56
C GLU A 30 19.44 1.25 4.65
N PHE A 31 18.98 1.57 5.86
CA PHE A 31 18.02 2.64 6.13
C PHE A 31 18.63 3.87 6.80
N LYS A 32 19.96 4.00 6.83
CA LYS A 32 20.65 5.09 7.56
C LYS A 32 20.18 6.47 7.15
N ASP A 33 20.10 6.72 5.84
CA ASP A 33 19.71 8.03 5.30
C ASP A 33 18.23 8.35 5.59
N GLU A 34 17.37 7.33 5.59
CA GLU A 34 15.95 7.47 5.99
C GLU A 34 15.79 7.75 7.49
N LEU A 35 16.70 7.23 8.33
CA LEU A 35 16.69 7.41 9.78
C LEU A 35 17.25 8.77 10.21
N GLU A 36 18.29 9.25 9.53
CA GLU A 36 18.93 10.53 9.81
C GLU A 36 18.15 11.74 9.27
N LYS A 37 17.01 11.50 8.59
CA LYS A 37 16.17 12.53 7.96
C LYS A 37 16.96 13.40 6.99
N THR A 38 17.93 12.80 6.30
CA THR A 38 18.74 13.48 5.31
C THR A 38 18.10 13.31 3.93
N SER A 39 18.38 14.25 3.04
CA SER A 39 18.01 14.06 1.64
C SER A 39 18.86 12.96 1.03
N PHE A 40 18.23 12.05 0.30
CA PHE A 40 18.92 10.93 -0.34
C PHE A 40 18.39 10.70 -1.76
N ILE A 41 19.22 10.08 -2.58
CA ILE A 41 18.85 9.58 -3.89
C ILE A 41 19.48 8.20 -4.01
N LYS A 42 18.67 7.18 -4.24
CA LYS A 42 19.08 5.82 -4.59
C LYS A 42 18.68 5.57 -6.04
N PRO A 43 19.59 5.81 -7.01
CA PRO A 43 19.32 5.60 -8.43
C PRO A 43 19.03 4.13 -8.78
N VAL A 44 19.43 3.20 -7.91
CA VAL A 44 19.04 1.79 -7.95
C VAL A 44 18.81 1.36 -6.52
N ASP A 45 17.55 1.20 -6.15
CA ASP A 45 17.13 0.66 -4.85
C ASP A 45 17.02 -0.87 -4.93
N ASN A 46 16.41 -1.38 -6.01
CA ASN A 46 16.32 -2.80 -6.30
C ASN A 46 16.40 -3.02 -7.81
N ILE A 47 17.03 -4.12 -8.22
CA ILE A 47 16.95 -4.64 -9.58
C ILE A 47 16.60 -6.11 -9.52
N HIS A 48 15.59 -6.52 -10.28
CA HIS A 48 15.23 -7.93 -10.38
C HIS A 48 14.81 -8.30 -11.79
N THR A 49 15.03 -9.57 -12.12
CA THR A 49 14.58 -10.16 -13.36
C THR A 49 13.78 -11.41 -13.04
N ARG A 50 12.73 -11.66 -13.82
CA ARG A 50 11.95 -12.90 -13.75
C ARG A 50 11.90 -13.52 -15.13
N PHE A 51 12.13 -14.82 -15.21
CA PHE A 51 12.06 -15.60 -16.43
C PHE A 51 11.17 -16.81 -16.18
N LEU A 52 10.26 -17.07 -17.11
CA LEU A 52 9.36 -18.20 -17.07
C LEU A 52 9.08 -18.67 -18.50
N TYR A 53 9.26 -19.95 -18.75
CA TYR A 53 8.72 -20.61 -19.94
C TYR A 53 7.61 -21.56 -19.48
N SER A 54 6.47 -21.54 -20.14
CA SER A 54 5.33 -22.36 -19.76
C SER A 54 4.62 -22.89 -21.00
N GLU A 55 4.38 -24.20 -21.08
CA GLU A 55 3.65 -24.82 -22.20
C GLU A 55 2.14 -24.55 -22.16
N ASP A 56 1.62 -24.11 -21.01
CA ASP A 56 0.24 -23.65 -20.81
C ASP A 56 0.25 -22.34 -20.00
N SER A 57 -0.82 -21.55 -20.01
CA SER A 57 -0.89 -20.35 -19.14
C SER A 57 -0.86 -20.72 -17.64
N PRO A 58 0.18 -20.33 -16.87
CA PRO A 58 0.39 -20.86 -15.52
C PRO A 58 -0.57 -20.24 -14.50
N TYR A 59 -1.49 -21.05 -13.97
CA TYR A 59 -2.52 -20.58 -13.04
C TYR A 59 -1.96 -20.07 -11.70
N PHE A 60 -1.09 -20.84 -11.03
CA PHE A 60 -0.61 -20.50 -9.67
C PHE A 60 0.31 -19.28 -9.61
N THR A 61 1.15 -19.08 -10.63
CA THR A 61 2.09 -17.94 -10.69
C THR A 61 1.39 -16.61 -10.98
N ASN A 62 0.18 -16.67 -11.53
CA ASN A 62 -0.64 -15.51 -11.86
C ASN A 62 -1.54 -15.05 -10.70
N ILE A 63 -1.65 -15.84 -9.63
CA ILE A 63 -2.40 -15.46 -8.43
C ILE A 63 -1.55 -14.47 -7.63
N ASN A 64 -2.15 -13.35 -7.21
CA ASN A 64 -1.50 -12.38 -6.31
C ASN A 64 -0.19 -11.77 -6.90
N ASN A 65 -0.10 -11.60 -8.23
CA ASN A 65 1.09 -11.10 -8.92
C ASN A 65 0.95 -9.64 -9.40
N ASN A 66 0.27 -8.78 -8.64
CA ASN A 66 0.03 -7.37 -8.96
C ASN A 66 -0.56 -7.14 -10.37
N GLY A 67 -1.46 -8.03 -10.79
CA GLY A 67 -2.07 -7.99 -12.12
C GLY A 67 -1.12 -8.34 -13.29
N ASP A 68 0.06 -8.90 -13.03
CA ASP A 68 0.93 -9.49 -14.05
C ASP A 68 0.52 -10.94 -14.31
N ALA A 69 0.10 -11.21 -15.55
CA ALA A 69 -0.33 -12.52 -16.01
C ALA A 69 0.73 -13.06 -16.98
N PHE A 70 1.49 -14.05 -16.53
CA PHE A 70 2.34 -14.86 -17.39
C PHE A 70 1.48 -15.64 -18.40
N ARG A 71 1.93 -15.68 -19.65
CA ARG A 71 1.25 -16.34 -20.77
C ARG A 71 1.90 -17.68 -21.09
N GLU A 72 1.24 -18.45 -21.94
CA GLU A 72 1.89 -19.57 -22.64
C GLU A 72 3.12 -19.06 -23.41
N GLY A 73 4.16 -19.89 -23.46
CA GLY A 73 5.42 -19.57 -24.11
C GLY A 73 6.46 -18.90 -23.22
N PHE A 74 7.33 -18.13 -23.86
CA PHE A 74 8.40 -17.39 -23.20
C PHE A 74 7.86 -16.14 -22.50
N ASN A 75 8.28 -15.91 -21.25
CA ASN A 75 8.02 -14.70 -20.50
C ASN A 75 9.29 -14.23 -19.80
N PHE A 76 9.62 -12.96 -19.97
CA PHE A 76 10.72 -12.28 -19.32
C PHE A 76 10.24 -10.94 -18.74
N ARG A 77 10.72 -10.62 -17.56
CA ARG A 77 10.47 -9.38 -16.84
C ARG A 77 11.79 -8.83 -16.36
N ALA A 78 12.02 -7.53 -16.55
CA ALA A 78 13.16 -6.82 -15.99
C ALA A 78 12.69 -5.54 -15.31
N ASN A 79 12.92 -5.42 -14.01
CA ASN A 79 12.48 -4.29 -13.21
C ASN A 79 13.68 -3.61 -12.55
N ILE A 80 13.59 -2.29 -12.46
CA ILE A 80 14.48 -1.45 -11.69
C ILE A 80 13.64 -0.53 -10.81
N SER A 81 14.00 -0.39 -9.56
CA SER A 81 13.34 0.50 -8.61
C SER A 81 14.27 1.64 -8.21
N LEU A 82 13.74 2.86 -8.20
CA LEU A 82 14.39 4.09 -7.77
C LEU A 82 13.68 4.64 -6.55
N SER A 83 14.46 5.19 -5.62
CA SER A 83 13.92 5.93 -4.49
C SER A 83 14.71 7.23 -4.25
N ALA A 84 14.01 8.28 -3.83
CA ALA A 84 14.63 9.54 -3.45
C ALA A 84 13.84 10.17 -2.31
N GLY A 85 14.51 10.90 -1.43
CA GLY A 85 13.92 11.59 -0.31
C GLY A 85 14.49 12.98 -0.13
N ILE A 86 13.67 13.90 0.36
CA ILE A 86 14.11 15.25 0.76
C ILE A 86 13.70 15.43 2.22
N ALA A 87 14.71 15.45 3.09
CA ALA A 87 14.54 15.46 4.54
C ALA A 87 13.57 14.35 5.01
N ASP A 88 12.71 14.66 5.98
CA ASP A 88 11.60 13.80 6.42
C ASP A 88 10.24 14.22 5.83
N ALA A 89 10.23 15.09 4.83
CA ALA A 89 9.01 15.70 4.31
C ALA A 89 8.55 15.10 2.99
N PHE A 90 9.48 14.72 2.09
CA PHE A 90 9.11 14.18 0.78
C PHE A 90 9.85 12.89 0.47
N SER A 91 9.17 11.95 -0.18
CA SER A 91 9.80 10.76 -0.76
C SER A 91 9.16 10.39 -2.09
N LEU A 92 9.97 9.97 -3.04
CA LEU A 92 9.57 9.51 -4.37
C LEU A 92 10.03 8.06 -4.52
N TYR A 93 9.16 7.22 -5.07
CA TYR A 93 9.48 5.85 -5.44
C TYR A 93 8.97 5.56 -6.85
N LEU A 94 9.79 4.95 -7.69
CA LEU A 94 9.47 4.58 -9.07
C LEU A 94 9.95 3.15 -9.34
N SER A 95 9.14 2.35 -10.03
CA SER A 95 9.48 0.97 -10.36
C SER A 95 9.02 0.61 -11.78
N PRO A 96 9.70 1.10 -12.82
CA PRO A 96 9.47 0.65 -14.19
C PRO A 96 9.87 -0.81 -14.39
N GLU A 97 9.06 -1.55 -15.16
CA GLU A 97 9.30 -2.93 -15.56
C GLU A 97 9.16 -3.06 -17.08
N TYR A 98 10.14 -3.68 -17.70
CA TYR A 98 10.05 -4.14 -19.07
C TYR A 98 9.53 -5.58 -19.09
N ARG A 99 8.52 -5.84 -19.91
CA ARG A 99 7.89 -7.14 -20.07
C ARG A 99 8.05 -7.59 -21.51
N LEU A 100 8.51 -8.82 -21.67
CA LEU A 100 8.63 -9.51 -22.94
C LEU A 100 7.90 -10.84 -22.81
N ASP A 101 6.92 -11.05 -23.67
CA ASP A 101 6.19 -12.30 -23.87
C ASP A 101 6.47 -12.77 -25.32
N GLU A 102 6.07 -13.99 -25.67
CA GLU A 102 6.31 -14.55 -27.01
C GLU A 102 5.81 -13.66 -28.16
N ASP A 103 4.63 -13.05 -28.00
CA ASP A 103 4.00 -12.22 -29.02
C ASP A 103 4.16 -10.70 -28.80
N ASN A 104 4.61 -10.27 -27.63
CA ASN A 104 4.53 -8.87 -27.22
C ASN A 104 5.73 -8.42 -26.40
N SER A 105 6.12 -7.16 -26.56
CA SER A 105 7.06 -6.51 -25.66
C SER A 105 6.61 -5.10 -25.33
N TYR A 106 6.59 -4.75 -24.05
CA TYR A 106 6.13 -3.44 -23.59
C TYR A 106 6.78 -3.05 -22.27
N GLY A 107 6.84 -1.75 -22.00
CA GLY A 107 7.24 -1.22 -20.70
C GLY A 107 6.01 -0.78 -19.90
N GLU A 108 6.01 -1.02 -18.60
CA GLU A 108 4.96 -0.59 -17.69
C GLU A 108 5.58 0.01 -16.42
N LEU A 109 4.93 1.04 -15.87
CA LEU A 109 5.26 1.54 -14.53
C LEU A 109 4.45 0.71 -13.52
N VAL A 110 5.13 -0.21 -12.81
CA VAL A 110 4.49 -1.08 -11.82
C VAL A 110 4.12 -0.27 -10.59
N TYR A 111 5.09 0.48 -10.05
CA TYR A 111 4.87 1.40 -8.93
C TYR A 111 5.40 2.78 -9.28
N GLY A 112 4.74 3.81 -8.78
CA GLY A 112 5.18 5.18 -8.98
C GLY A 112 4.41 6.15 -8.09
N TYR A 113 4.98 6.52 -6.95
CA TYR A 113 4.28 7.35 -5.97
C TYR A 113 5.19 8.38 -5.31
N LEU A 114 4.56 9.47 -4.86
CA LEU A 114 5.16 10.52 -4.05
C LEU A 114 4.48 10.53 -2.68
N THR A 115 5.26 10.58 -1.61
CA THR A 115 4.77 10.82 -0.25
C THR A 115 5.16 12.21 0.23
N PHE A 116 4.24 12.87 0.92
CA PHE A 116 4.45 14.10 1.67
C PHE A 116 4.08 13.90 3.13
N ASP A 117 4.97 14.31 4.02
CA ASP A 117 4.92 14.07 5.45
C ASP A 117 4.89 15.40 6.21
N ALA A 118 3.80 15.66 6.95
CA ALA A 118 3.63 16.88 7.71
C ALA A 118 2.78 16.66 8.97
N VAL A 119 3.27 17.16 10.12
CA VAL A 119 2.53 17.20 11.40
C VAL A 119 1.93 15.84 11.79
N GLY A 120 2.68 14.75 11.59
CA GLY A 120 2.23 13.40 11.93
C GLY A 120 1.23 12.77 10.94
N VAL A 121 0.98 13.43 9.81
CA VAL A 121 0.14 12.95 8.70
C VAL A 121 1.01 12.72 7.46
N ARG A 122 0.71 11.65 6.73
CA ARG A 122 1.30 11.31 5.45
C ARG A 122 0.24 11.34 4.37
N LEU A 123 0.50 12.12 3.33
CA LEU A 123 -0.20 12.08 2.05
C LEU A 123 0.65 11.29 1.06
N GLU A 124 0.05 10.38 0.31
CA GLU A 124 0.69 9.63 -0.76
C GLU A 124 -0.16 9.76 -2.01
N ILE A 125 0.47 10.04 -3.15
CA ILE A 125 -0.20 10.20 -4.43
C ILE A 125 0.59 9.44 -5.50
N GLY A 126 -0.10 8.60 -6.26
CA GLY A 126 0.47 7.89 -7.40
C GLY A 126 -0.03 6.46 -7.48
N ARG A 127 0.75 5.63 -8.17
CA ARG A 127 0.48 4.22 -8.39
C ARG A 127 1.14 3.37 -7.33
N ASP A 128 0.33 2.76 -6.47
CA ASP A 128 0.81 1.86 -5.42
C ASP A 128 -0.15 0.68 -5.21
N SER A 129 0.38 -0.45 -4.74
CA SER A 129 -0.43 -1.60 -4.36
C SER A 129 -0.96 -1.39 -2.94
N MET A 130 -2.23 -1.72 -2.71
CA MET A 130 -2.79 -1.58 -1.39
C MET A 130 -2.91 -2.92 -0.69
N TRP A 131 -2.25 -3.04 0.46
CA TRP A 131 -2.33 -4.20 1.34
C TRP A 131 -3.05 -3.84 2.63
N TRP A 132 -4.27 -4.37 2.82
CA TRP A 132 -5.05 -4.16 4.04
C TRP A 132 -5.27 -5.45 4.84
N GLY A 133 -4.50 -5.62 5.92
CA GLY A 133 -4.79 -6.58 7.01
C GLY A 133 -3.57 -6.90 7.86
N ALA A 134 -3.79 -7.59 8.98
CA ALA A 134 -2.77 -7.85 10.01
C ALA A 134 -1.83 -9.03 9.70
N GLY A 135 -2.06 -9.75 8.59
CA GLY A 135 -1.27 -10.90 8.18
C GLY A 135 -0.19 -10.53 7.16
N TYR A 136 1.00 -11.12 7.34
CA TYR A 136 2.07 -11.14 6.34
C TYR A 136 1.75 -12.03 5.13
N HIS A 137 0.69 -12.86 5.18
CA HIS A 137 0.29 -13.78 4.10
C HIS A 137 -1.22 -13.71 3.85
N GLY A 138 -1.62 -12.91 2.85
CA GLY A 138 -2.97 -12.90 2.26
C GLY A 138 -4.06 -12.21 3.09
N ASN A 139 -4.76 -11.23 2.50
CA ASN A 139 -5.94 -10.61 3.12
C ASN A 139 -7.16 -10.67 2.19
N LEU A 140 -8.29 -11.09 2.73
CA LEU A 140 -9.55 -11.37 2.05
C LEU A 140 -10.33 -10.15 1.47
N LEU A 141 -9.75 -8.94 1.44
CA LEU A 141 -10.50 -7.74 1.00
C LEU A 141 -9.80 -6.88 -0.06
N VAL A 142 -8.48 -6.78 -0.04
CA VAL A 142 -7.67 -6.27 -1.16
C VAL A 142 -6.36 -7.03 -1.12
N THR A 143 -6.21 -7.99 -2.04
CA THR A 143 -4.94 -8.68 -2.28
C THR A 143 -4.16 -7.97 -3.38
N ASN A 144 -2.87 -8.27 -3.47
CA ASN A 144 -2.01 -8.04 -4.64
C ASN A 144 -2.46 -8.82 -5.89
N ASN A 145 -3.73 -9.17 -6.02
CA ASN A 145 -4.28 -9.83 -7.21
C ASN A 145 -4.65 -8.83 -8.32
N ALA A 146 -4.71 -7.53 -8.00
CA ALA A 146 -4.99 -6.46 -8.96
C ALA A 146 -3.72 -5.64 -9.26
N LYS A 147 -3.69 -5.01 -10.44
CA LYS A 147 -2.66 -4.00 -10.76
C LYS A 147 -2.64 -2.91 -9.68
N PRO A 148 -1.46 -2.38 -9.33
CA PRO A 148 -1.35 -1.22 -8.45
C PRO A 148 -2.27 -0.09 -8.92
N PHE A 149 -2.98 0.55 -8.00
CA PHE A 149 -4.00 1.53 -8.34
C PHE A 149 -3.41 2.93 -8.36
N ASP A 150 -3.89 3.76 -9.30
CA ASP A 150 -3.67 5.20 -9.22
C ASP A 150 -4.53 5.77 -8.08
N MET A 151 -3.88 6.22 -7.01
CA MET A 151 -4.56 6.62 -5.78
C MET A 151 -3.97 7.86 -5.11
N ALA A 152 -4.81 8.49 -4.28
CA ALA A 152 -4.41 9.43 -3.25
C ALA A 152 -4.77 8.85 -1.89
N LYS A 153 -3.81 8.75 -0.97
CA LYS A 153 -3.94 8.10 0.34
C LYS A 153 -3.46 9.05 1.43
N LEU A 154 -4.26 9.22 2.47
CA LEU A 154 -3.93 10.01 3.65
C LEU A 154 -3.96 9.09 4.88
N THR A 155 -2.90 9.10 5.67
CA THR A 155 -2.78 8.28 6.88
C THR A 155 -2.03 9.02 7.97
N SER A 156 -2.21 8.66 9.24
CA SER A 156 -1.25 9.08 10.25
C SER A 156 0.08 8.34 10.10
N GLN A 157 1.19 9.05 10.33
CA GLN A 157 2.54 8.49 10.32
C GLN A 157 2.74 7.52 11.50
N LYS A 158 2.29 7.95 12.68
CA LYS A 158 2.34 7.19 13.92
C LYS A 158 0.92 6.98 14.45
N PRO A 159 0.61 5.82 15.04
CA PRO A 159 -0.57 5.70 15.87
C PRO A 159 -0.51 6.73 17.00
N PHE A 160 -1.63 7.37 17.29
CA PHE A 160 -1.73 8.38 18.35
C PHE A 160 -2.89 8.07 19.28
N VAL A 161 -2.86 8.60 20.50
CA VAL A 161 -3.96 8.44 21.45
C VAL A 161 -4.90 9.62 21.31
N LEU A 162 -6.20 9.34 21.16
CA LEU A 162 -7.21 10.38 21.10
C LEU A 162 -7.41 11.03 22.48
N PRO A 163 -7.71 12.34 22.53
CA PRO A 163 -7.95 13.03 23.79
C PRO A 163 -9.28 12.58 24.45
N TRP A 164 -9.43 12.97 25.72
CA TRP A 164 -10.67 12.83 26.50
C TRP A 164 -11.07 11.38 26.76
N PHE A 165 -12.34 11.01 26.53
CA PHE A 165 -12.85 9.66 26.77
C PHE A 165 -12.41 8.66 25.70
N PHE A 166 -11.94 9.13 24.53
CA PHE A 166 -11.42 8.24 23.49
C PHE A 166 -10.03 7.68 23.79
N LYS A 167 -9.36 8.15 24.85
CA LYS A 167 -8.07 7.60 25.30
C LYS A 167 -8.12 6.09 25.59
N TYR A 168 -9.29 5.57 25.96
CA TYR A 168 -9.49 4.13 26.24
C TYR A 168 -9.47 3.26 24.98
N LEU A 169 -9.59 3.85 23.79
CA LEU A 169 -9.39 3.13 22.52
C LEU A 169 -7.90 2.83 22.26
N GLY A 170 -7.01 3.45 23.03
CA GLY A 170 -5.56 3.28 22.93
C GLY A 170 -4.98 3.88 21.65
N LEU A 171 -3.95 3.23 21.10
CA LEU A 171 -3.27 3.70 19.90
C LEU A 171 -4.21 3.60 18.69
N PHE A 172 -4.44 4.73 18.04
CA PHE A 172 -5.39 4.92 16.94
C PHE A 172 -4.67 5.32 15.66
N LYS A 173 -5.01 4.69 14.53
CA LYS A 173 -4.43 4.97 13.22
C LYS A 173 -5.52 5.00 12.14
N PRO A 174 -5.90 6.20 11.67
CA PRO A 174 -6.82 6.35 10.55
C PRO A 174 -6.06 6.33 9.22
N THR A 175 -6.70 5.75 8.21
CA THR A 175 -6.28 5.79 6.81
C THR A 175 -7.50 6.01 5.93
N ILE A 176 -7.42 6.95 4.99
CA ILE A 176 -8.41 7.18 3.94
C ILE A 176 -7.69 7.17 2.60
N PHE A 177 -8.28 6.56 1.58
CA PHE A 177 -7.76 6.62 0.23
C PHE A 177 -8.87 6.80 -0.78
N LEU A 178 -8.52 7.40 -1.91
CA LEU A 178 -9.31 7.43 -3.11
C LEU A 178 -8.47 6.84 -4.24
N ALA A 179 -8.90 5.72 -4.80
CA ALA A 179 -8.23 5.03 -5.90
C ALA A 179 -9.14 5.04 -7.14
N ARG A 180 -8.54 5.10 -8.33
CA ARG A 180 -9.24 4.86 -9.59
C ARG A 180 -8.98 3.43 -10.02
N LEU A 181 -10.04 2.70 -10.38
CA LEU A 181 -9.96 1.34 -10.90
C LEU A 181 -9.66 1.37 -12.40
N GLU A 182 -8.93 0.35 -12.87
CA GLU A 182 -8.52 0.14 -14.27
C GLU A 182 -9.71 0.05 -15.25
N GLU A 183 -9.41 0.25 -16.54
CA GLU A 183 -10.40 0.25 -17.63
C GLU A 183 -10.96 -1.14 -17.97
N ASP A 184 -10.19 -2.23 -17.78
CA ASP A 184 -10.60 -3.60 -18.13
C ASP A 184 -11.46 -4.26 -17.03
N ARG A 185 -12.58 -3.63 -16.65
CA ARG A 185 -13.60 -4.22 -15.76
C ARG A 185 -15.01 -3.95 -16.29
N ASP A 186 -15.98 -4.74 -15.81
CA ASP A 186 -17.41 -4.59 -16.15
C ASP A 186 -17.94 -3.15 -15.98
N PHE A 187 -17.29 -2.33 -15.13
CA PHE A 187 -17.49 -0.89 -15.03
C PHE A 187 -16.15 -0.13 -15.15
N PRO A 188 -15.80 0.40 -16.33
CA PRO A 188 -14.52 1.09 -16.53
C PRO A 188 -14.43 2.38 -15.71
N ARG A 189 -13.24 2.65 -15.16
CA ARG A 189 -12.88 3.90 -14.45
C ARG A 189 -13.75 4.21 -13.22
N ALA A 190 -14.24 3.19 -12.52
CA ALA A 190 -14.90 3.40 -11.23
C ALA A 190 -13.90 3.94 -10.19
N ASN A 191 -14.37 4.80 -9.30
CA ASN A 191 -13.57 5.29 -8.19
C ASN A 191 -13.88 4.44 -6.94
N LEU A 192 -12.84 4.19 -6.15
CA LEU A 192 -12.88 3.41 -4.93
C LEU A 192 -12.44 4.32 -3.78
N LEU A 193 -13.37 4.67 -2.90
CA LEU A 193 -13.05 5.32 -1.63
C LEU A 193 -12.96 4.24 -0.56
N GLY A 194 -11.83 4.16 0.14
CA GLY A 194 -11.70 3.33 1.32
C GLY A 194 -11.34 4.12 2.55
N MET A 195 -11.90 3.71 3.68
CA MET A 195 -11.55 4.18 5.00
C MET A 195 -11.19 2.99 5.86
N ARG A 196 -10.11 3.13 6.62
CA ARG A 196 -9.65 2.15 7.59
C ARG A 196 -9.30 2.82 8.89
N LEU A 197 -9.67 2.15 9.97
CA LEU A 197 -9.41 2.57 11.32
C LEU A 197 -8.86 1.42 12.14
N ASP A 198 -7.60 1.51 12.52
CA ASP A 198 -6.98 0.57 13.44
C ASP A 198 -6.90 1.17 14.84
N PHE A 199 -7.30 0.42 15.87
CA PHE A 199 -7.17 0.82 17.26
C PHE A 199 -6.80 -0.33 18.19
N LYS A 200 -6.07 -0.03 19.27
CA LYS A 200 -5.56 -1.02 20.24
C LYS A 200 -5.95 -0.64 21.66
N PRO A 201 -7.16 -1.00 22.13
CA PRO A 201 -7.63 -0.67 23.48
C PRO A 201 -6.75 -1.28 24.58
N THR A 202 -6.12 -2.42 24.30
CA THR A 202 -5.17 -3.09 25.20
C THR A 202 -3.97 -3.60 24.39
N GLN A 203 -2.86 -3.93 25.06
CA GLN A 203 -1.68 -4.50 24.39
C GLN A 203 -1.93 -5.87 23.75
N ARG A 204 -3.00 -6.58 24.17
CA ARG A 204 -3.34 -7.93 23.70
C ARG A 204 -4.33 -7.94 22.54
N PHE A 205 -5.11 -6.88 22.37
CA PHE A 205 -6.19 -6.82 21.40
C PHE A 205 -6.01 -5.65 20.44
N GLN A 206 -6.04 -5.97 19.15
CA GLN A 206 -6.05 -5.01 18.05
C GLN A 206 -7.33 -5.17 17.24
N PHE A 207 -8.00 -4.05 16.96
CA PHE A 207 -9.19 -4.01 16.13
C PHE A 207 -8.90 -3.17 14.88
N GLY A 208 -9.49 -3.59 13.77
CA GLY A 208 -9.45 -2.86 12.50
C GLY A 208 -10.85 -2.78 11.93
N LEU A 209 -11.38 -1.57 11.76
CA LEU A 209 -12.62 -1.31 11.03
C LEU A 209 -12.26 -0.83 9.64
N ASN A 210 -12.93 -1.36 8.63
CA ASN A 210 -12.76 -0.93 7.26
C ASN A 210 -14.12 -0.68 6.61
N ARG A 211 -14.17 0.29 5.71
CA ARG A 211 -15.33 0.56 4.88
C ARG A 211 -14.85 1.00 3.52
N VAL A 212 -15.43 0.42 2.47
CA VAL A 212 -15.06 0.69 1.10
C VAL A 212 -16.33 0.98 0.31
N PHE A 213 -16.24 1.98 -0.56
CA PHE A 213 -17.32 2.40 -1.43
C PHE A 213 -16.80 2.48 -2.85
N MET A 214 -17.49 1.82 -3.77
CA MET A 214 -17.28 1.97 -5.20
C MET A 214 -18.35 2.91 -5.76
N PHE A 215 -17.92 3.93 -6.50
CA PHE A 215 -18.83 4.92 -7.08
C PHE A 215 -18.28 5.48 -8.40
N GLY A 216 -19.15 6.09 -9.20
CA GLY A 216 -18.81 6.46 -10.57
C GLY A 216 -18.79 5.26 -11.53
N GLY A 217 -18.08 5.42 -12.66
CA GLY A 217 -18.13 4.51 -13.81
C GLY A 217 -18.93 5.10 -14.98
N HIS A 218 -18.55 4.75 -16.20
CA HIS A 218 -19.17 5.30 -17.42
C HIS A 218 -20.70 5.10 -17.38
N GLY A 219 -21.48 6.20 -17.42
CA GLY A 219 -22.95 6.18 -17.39
C GLY A 219 -23.62 6.43 -16.04
N ARG A 220 -22.89 6.72 -14.95
CA ARG A 220 -23.49 7.07 -13.62
C ARG A 220 -23.12 8.48 -13.16
N LYS A 221 -24.04 9.16 -12.46
CA LYS A 221 -23.85 10.53 -11.95
C LYS A 221 -22.62 10.59 -11.03
N SER A 222 -21.72 11.54 -11.30
CA SER A 222 -20.63 11.90 -10.39
C SER A 222 -21.21 12.53 -9.13
N LEU A 223 -20.93 11.96 -7.95
CA LEU A 223 -21.36 12.52 -6.67
C LEU A 223 -20.38 13.60 -6.21
N ASN A 224 -20.88 14.80 -5.93
CA ASN A 224 -20.10 15.97 -5.49
C ASN A 224 -19.72 15.85 -4.00
N LEU A 225 -18.59 16.42 -3.56
CA LEU A 225 -18.06 16.36 -2.18
C LEU A 225 -19.08 16.64 -1.04
N ASN A 226 -20.18 17.35 -1.30
CA ASN A 226 -21.26 17.55 -0.33
C ASN A 226 -22.19 16.33 -0.18
N ASP A 227 -22.39 15.55 -1.23
CA ASP A 227 -23.09 14.26 -1.17
C ASP A 227 -22.28 13.25 -0.33
N TRP A 228 -20.96 13.41 -0.29
CA TRP A 228 -20.03 12.53 0.45
C TRP A 228 -20.15 12.66 1.96
N LEU A 229 -20.26 13.88 2.49
CA LEU A 229 -20.45 14.10 3.93
C LEU A 229 -21.83 13.61 4.39
N ASN A 230 -22.84 13.73 3.53
CA ASN A 230 -24.17 13.21 3.82
C ASN A 230 -24.20 11.68 3.85
N VAL A 231 -23.52 10.99 2.93
CA VAL A 231 -23.39 9.51 2.96
C VAL A 231 -22.52 9.01 4.14
N LEU A 232 -21.58 9.84 4.61
CA LEU A 232 -20.75 9.53 5.78
C LEU A 232 -21.50 9.64 7.11
N ILE A 233 -22.46 10.57 7.22
CA ILE A 233 -23.22 10.83 8.45
C ILE A 233 -24.56 10.09 8.46
N ALA A 234 -25.20 9.88 7.31
CA ALA A 234 -26.47 9.16 7.23
C ALA A 234 -26.23 7.66 7.42
N SER A 235 -26.47 7.19 8.65
CA SER A 235 -26.68 5.79 8.97
C SER A 235 -27.88 5.26 8.19
N ASP A 236 -27.64 4.24 7.38
CA ASP A 236 -28.58 3.24 6.87
C ASP A 236 -30.08 3.55 7.01
N SER A 237 -30.66 4.19 5.99
CA SER A 237 -32.07 4.03 5.61
C SER A 237 -32.33 4.75 4.29
N ALA A 238 -32.20 4.03 3.19
CA ALA A 238 -32.97 4.30 1.98
C ALA A 238 -33.19 2.97 1.27
N GLU A 239 -34.27 2.31 1.68
CA GLU A 239 -34.92 1.23 0.97
C GLU A 239 -35.08 1.55 -0.52
N HIS A 240 -35.12 0.48 -1.31
CA HIS A 240 -35.68 0.45 -2.66
C HIS A 240 -36.94 1.30 -2.79
N SER A 241 -36.94 2.25 -3.74
CA SER A 241 -38.12 2.58 -4.53
C SER A 241 -37.77 3.52 -5.68
N GLY A 242 -38.08 3.11 -6.92
CA GLY A 242 -38.22 3.97 -8.10
C GLY A 242 -37.19 3.74 -9.19
#